data_AF-A0A2D9TBX8-F1
#
_entry.id   AF-A0A2D9TBX8-F1
#
_cell.length_a   1.000
_cell.length_b   1.000
_cell.length_c   1.000
_cell.angle_alpha   90.00
_cell.angle_beta   90.00
_cell.angle_gamma   90.00
#
_symmetry.space_group_name_H-M   'P 1'
#
loop_
_entity.id
_entity.type
_entity.pdbx_description
1 polymer ?
#
loop_
_entity_poly.entity_id
_entity_poly.type
_entity_poly.pdbx_seq_one_letter_code
_entity_poly.pdbx_strand_id
1 'polypeptide(L)'
;MGFDTSHHPVDEALVDRALAYLLEGQPLDDLVADAVRVAKVRFRANAWGLGVLDVEGETGLQSDLHIWGRPFFITADEGIGAVIDRYLAATPEGVDVIAREQLALLDPALAERVTPDMEGTLPDDADLAAEVLGTLDVLRTAWAGVDANTPVELPGGDRVPARELLQRDLPFAVLRFAASLRPGWMDRGYVWPTNLLIEADVPEAVIAFASPTRLVGAAANHPELELFAPPTITENYMVGGYVDAARVPGVRQAVETHRETLEATYDDDGAEPVIPMRTSVKKLREALADAEERGMAFCEATEVYSGFAGVMN
;
A
#
# COMPACT_ATOMS: atom_id res chain seq x y z
N MET A 1 19.04 9.27 0.70
CA MET A 1 18.51 7.94 1.06
C MET A 1 17.04 8.01 0.71
N GLY A 2 16.57 7.18 -0.22
CA GLY A 2 15.16 7.22 -0.66
C GLY A 2 14.23 6.51 0.31
N PHE A 3 12.93 6.61 0.07
CA PHE A 3 11.87 5.99 0.87
C PHE A 3 11.37 4.70 0.19
N ASP A 4 10.91 3.72 0.96
CA ASP A 4 10.04 2.67 0.42
C ASP A 4 8.63 3.26 0.30
N THR A 5 8.24 3.67 -0.90
CA THR A 5 6.97 4.35 -1.16
C THR A 5 5.89 3.37 -1.61
N SER A 6 4.64 3.81 -1.58
CA SER A 6 3.51 2.98 -2.00
C SER A 6 2.32 3.81 -2.45
N HIS A 7 1.51 3.21 -3.33
CA HIS A 7 0.37 3.81 -4.00
C HIS A 7 -0.88 3.00 -3.66
N HIS A 8 -1.86 3.61 -3.01
CA HIS A 8 -3.00 2.88 -2.45
C HIS A 8 -4.32 3.40 -3.00
N PRO A 9 -5.09 2.55 -3.69
CA PRO A 9 -6.55 2.68 -3.70
C PRO A 9 -7.06 2.55 -2.26
N VAL A 10 -7.85 3.51 -1.80
CA VAL A 10 -8.35 3.56 -0.43
C VAL A 10 -9.86 3.38 -0.44
N ASP A 11 -10.32 2.24 0.09
CA ASP A 11 -11.72 2.04 0.40
C ASP A 11 -12.10 2.86 1.65
N GLU A 12 -12.85 3.93 1.44
CA GLU A 12 -13.28 4.82 2.52
C GLU A 12 -14.19 4.13 3.54
N ALA A 13 -14.88 3.03 3.16
CA ALA A 13 -15.67 2.26 4.12
C ALA A 13 -14.77 1.51 5.12
N LEU A 14 -13.60 1.03 4.67
CA LEU A 14 -12.60 0.44 5.57
C LEU A 14 -11.99 1.48 6.49
N VAL A 15 -11.73 2.68 5.97
CA VAL A 15 -11.29 3.84 6.78
C VAL A 15 -12.31 4.15 7.87
N ASP A 16 -13.60 4.19 7.53
CA ASP A 16 -14.67 4.45 8.49
C ASP A 16 -14.78 3.35 9.56
N ARG A 17 -14.64 2.08 9.18
CA ARG A 17 -14.60 0.96 10.13
C ARG A 17 -13.41 1.06 11.08
N ALA A 18 -12.22 1.41 10.58
CA ALA A 18 -11.02 1.59 11.39
C ALA A 18 -11.16 2.78 12.36
N LEU A 19 -11.69 3.91 11.89
CA LEU A 19 -11.96 5.07 12.73
C LEU A 19 -13.04 4.79 13.78
N ALA A 20 -14.10 4.07 13.43
CA ALA A 20 -15.13 3.67 14.39
C ALA A 20 -14.58 2.73 15.48
N TYR A 21 -13.63 1.86 15.14
CA TYR A 21 -12.92 1.05 16.13
C TYR A 21 -12.13 1.92 17.11
N LEU A 22 -11.33 2.84 16.57
CA LEU A 22 -10.45 3.71 17.35
C LEU A 22 -11.22 4.68 18.23
N LEU A 23 -12.21 5.36 17.66
CA LEU A 23 -12.86 6.51 18.25
C LEU A 23 -14.12 6.14 19.06
N GLU A 24 -14.78 5.05 18.68
CA GLU A 24 -16.08 4.64 19.24
C GLU A 24 -16.06 3.23 19.85
N GLY A 25 -14.96 2.47 19.68
CA GLY A 25 -14.83 1.12 20.22
C GLY A 25 -15.65 0.06 19.49
N GLN A 26 -16.07 0.31 18.23
CA GLN A 26 -16.76 -0.69 17.41
C GLN A 26 -15.84 -1.88 17.10
N PRO A 27 -16.33 -3.12 17.00
CA PRO A 27 -15.48 -4.28 16.72
C PRO A 27 -14.98 -4.35 15.27
N LEU A 28 -13.82 -5.00 15.08
CA LEU A 28 -13.19 -5.28 13.79
C LEU A 28 -12.91 -6.77 13.56
N ASP A 29 -13.44 -7.68 14.39
CA ASP A 29 -13.09 -9.11 14.35
C ASP A 29 -13.28 -9.74 12.96
N ASP A 30 -14.34 -9.32 12.24
CA ASP A 30 -14.62 -9.73 10.86
C ASP A 30 -13.52 -9.30 9.89
N LEU A 31 -13.10 -8.03 9.97
CA LEU A 31 -12.07 -7.47 9.11
C LEU A 31 -10.66 -7.96 9.48
N VAL A 32 -10.38 -8.19 10.76
CA VAL A 32 -9.10 -8.76 11.20
C VAL A 32 -8.98 -10.20 10.70
N ALA A 33 -10.03 -11.01 10.82
CA ALA A 33 -10.02 -12.37 10.27
C ALA A 33 -9.81 -12.38 8.74
N ASP A 34 -10.40 -11.42 8.03
CA ASP A 34 -10.22 -11.29 6.59
C ASP A 34 -8.79 -10.82 6.22
N ALA A 35 -8.22 -9.86 6.95
CA ALA A 35 -6.85 -9.42 6.78
C ALA A 35 -5.83 -10.56 6.99
N VAL A 36 -6.04 -11.41 8.01
CA VAL A 36 -5.22 -12.62 8.24
C VAL A 36 -5.29 -13.57 7.04
N ARG A 37 -6.49 -13.77 6.48
CA ARG A 37 -6.66 -14.57 5.26
C ARG A 37 -5.95 -13.94 4.06
N VAL A 38 -6.07 -12.63 3.86
CA VAL A 38 -5.39 -11.90 2.78
C VAL A 38 -3.87 -11.99 2.92
N ALA A 39 -3.33 -11.89 4.14
CA ALA A 39 -1.89 -12.06 4.40
C ALA A 39 -1.39 -13.45 3.93
N LYS A 40 -2.13 -14.52 4.26
CA LYS A 40 -1.83 -15.89 3.80
C LYS A 40 -1.88 -16.02 2.28
N VAL A 41 -2.89 -15.41 1.65
CA VAL A 41 -3.01 -15.37 0.19
C VAL A 41 -1.81 -14.67 -0.44
N ARG A 42 -1.41 -13.51 0.10
CA ARG A 42 -0.28 -12.73 -0.39
C ARG A 42 1.04 -13.49 -0.24
N PHE A 43 1.29 -14.07 0.93
CA PHE A 43 2.45 -14.93 1.18
C PHE A 43 2.53 -16.05 0.14
N ARG A 44 1.42 -16.77 -0.09
CA ARG A 44 1.40 -17.86 -1.08
C ARG A 44 1.58 -17.36 -2.52
N ALA A 45 1.06 -16.18 -2.87
CA ALA A 45 1.23 -15.60 -4.20
C ALA A 45 2.70 -15.19 -4.44
N ASN A 46 3.33 -14.58 -3.44
CA ASN A 46 4.73 -14.16 -3.51
C ASN A 46 5.70 -15.34 -3.64
N ALA A 47 5.43 -16.45 -2.95
CA ALA A 47 6.17 -17.70 -3.10
C ALA A 47 6.30 -18.15 -4.57
N TRP A 48 5.23 -17.97 -5.37
CA TRP A 48 5.29 -18.25 -6.80
C TRP A 48 6.18 -17.28 -7.57
N GLY A 49 6.09 -15.98 -7.27
CA GLY A 49 6.94 -14.96 -7.88
C GLY A 49 8.43 -15.23 -7.61
N LEU A 50 8.78 -15.61 -6.38
CA LEU A 50 10.14 -15.96 -6.01
C LEU A 50 10.62 -17.24 -6.70
N GLY A 51 9.76 -18.25 -6.81
CA GLY A 51 10.07 -19.46 -7.56
C GLY A 51 10.42 -19.21 -9.04
N VAL A 52 9.96 -18.10 -9.63
CA VAL A 52 10.39 -17.70 -10.99
C VAL A 52 11.86 -17.28 -11.03
N LEU A 53 12.37 -16.66 -9.97
CA LEU A 53 13.75 -16.18 -9.90
C LEU A 53 14.77 -17.33 -9.95
N ASP A 54 14.36 -18.54 -9.55
CA ASP A 54 15.20 -19.73 -9.57
C ASP A 54 15.26 -20.41 -10.95
N VAL A 55 14.45 -19.97 -11.92
CA VAL A 55 14.39 -20.58 -13.26
C VAL A 55 15.41 -19.92 -14.20
N GLU A 56 16.44 -20.68 -14.59
CA GLU A 56 17.42 -20.22 -15.58
C GLU A 56 16.79 -19.87 -16.94
N GLY A 57 17.25 -18.75 -17.50
CA GLY A 57 16.91 -18.31 -18.86
C GLY A 57 15.53 -17.67 -19.00
N GLU A 58 14.89 -17.28 -17.91
CA GLU A 58 13.66 -16.52 -17.94
C GLU A 58 13.87 -15.14 -18.61
N THR A 59 12.94 -14.77 -19.48
CA THR A 59 12.90 -13.45 -20.12
C THR A 59 11.48 -12.91 -20.06
N GLY A 60 11.27 -11.83 -19.31
CA GLY A 60 9.96 -11.15 -19.24
C GLY A 60 9.56 -10.77 -17.82
N LEU A 61 10.10 -11.43 -16.81
CA LEU A 61 9.88 -11.07 -15.41
C LEU A 61 10.58 -9.75 -15.10
N GLN A 62 9.79 -8.75 -14.75
CA GLN A 62 10.27 -7.51 -14.16
C GLN A 62 10.13 -7.63 -12.64
N SER A 63 11.19 -8.05 -11.94
CA SER A 63 11.15 -8.30 -10.49
C SER A 63 10.57 -7.12 -9.70
N ASP A 64 10.99 -5.90 -10.04
CA ASP A 64 10.54 -4.64 -9.41
C ASP A 64 9.04 -4.32 -9.65
N LEU A 65 8.42 -4.96 -10.64
CA LEU A 65 6.99 -4.83 -10.95
C LEU A 65 6.20 -6.02 -10.44
N HIS A 66 6.56 -7.24 -10.86
CA HIS A 66 5.76 -8.45 -10.69
C HIS A 66 5.89 -9.09 -9.32
N ILE A 67 7.02 -8.88 -8.62
CA ILE A 67 7.26 -9.44 -7.28
C ILE A 67 7.18 -8.33 -6.24
N TRP A 68 7.94 -7.25 -6.45
CA TRP A 68 8.07 -6.19 -5.45
C TRP A 68 7.13 -5.02 -5.67
N GLY A 69 6.52 -4.90 -6.85
CA GLY A 69 5.75 -3.71 -7.23
C GLY A 69 4.25 -3.84 -7.04
N ARG A 70 3.68 -4.95 -7.50
CA ARG A 70 2.25 -5.23 -7.48
C ARG A 70 1.83 -5.92 -6.16
N PRO A 71 0.56 -5.79 -5.74
CA PRO A 71 0.07 -6.28 -4.43
C PRO A 71 0.13 -7.81 -4.25
N PHE A 72 0.13 -8.55 -5.36
CA PHE A 72 0.28 -10.01 -5.44
C PHE A 72 1.18 -10.34 -6.64
N PHE A 73 1.49 -11.62 -6.85
CA PHE A 73 2.09 -12.06 -8.11
C PHE A 73 1.11 -11.91 -9.28
N ILE A 74 1.23 -10.79 -10.00
CA ILE A 74 0.40 -10.40 -11.14
C ILE A 74 1.33 -10.00 -12.28
N THR A 75 1.14 -10.63 -13.43
CA THR A 75 1.95 -10.44 -14.64
C THR A 75 1.12 -9.88 -15.79
N ALA A 76 -0.22 -9.94 -15.69
CA ALA A 76 -1.13 -9.32 -16.63
C ALA A 76 -0.84 -7.82 -16.82
N ASP A 77 -0.93 -7.34 -18.05
CA ASP A 77 -0.82 -5.91 -18.38
C ASP A 77 -2.19 -5.19 -18.38
N GLU A 78 -3.29 -5.94 -18.46
CA GLU A 78 -4.65 -5.45 -18.47
C GLU A 78 -5.52 -6.23 -17.48
N GLY A 79 -6.63 -5.63 -17.03
CA GLY A 79 -7.56 -6.30 -16.11
C GLY A 79 -6.99 -6.59 -14.72
N ILE A 80 -5.97 -5.84 -14.28
CA ILE A 80 -5.27 -6.04 -13.01
C ILE A 80 -6.23 -6.01 -11.82
N GLY A 81 -7.19 -5.07 -11.79
CA GLY A 81 -8.21 -5.01 -10.74
C GLY A 81 -9.03 -6.30 -10.60
N ALA A 82 -9.36 -6.95 -11.72
CA ALA A 82 -10.05 -8.24 -11.71
C ALA A 82 -9.15 -9.37 -11.19
N VAL A 83 -7.85 -9.34 -11.47
CA VAL A 83 -6.89 -10.31 -10.90
C VAL A 83 -6.73 -10.10 -9.40
N ILE A 84 -6.67 -8.83 -8.94
CA ILE A 84 -6.66 -8.47 -7.51
C ILE A 84 -7.89 -9.04 -6.82
N ASP A 85 -9.09 -8.83 -7.36
CA ASP A 85 -10.32 -9.36 -6.78
C ASP A 85 -10.33 -10.89 -6.70
N ARG A 86 -9.76 -11.57 -7.69
CA ARG A 86 -9.63 -13.03 -7.67
C ARG A 86 -8.73 -13.50 -6.53
N TYR A 87 -7.59 -12.85 -6.31
CA TYR A 87 -6.73 -13.15 -5.15
C TYR A 87 -7.44 -12.82 -3.84
N LEU A 88 -8.07 -11.64 -3.73
CA LEU A 88 -8.81 -11.24 -2.55
C LEU A 88 -9.98 -12.18 -2.24
N ALA A 89 -10.58 -12.83 -3.22
CA ALA A 89 -11.63 -13.83 -3.02
C ALA A 89 -11.10 -15.27 -2.80
N ALA A 90 -9.79 -15.51 -2.98
CA ALA A 90 -9.22 -16.84 -2.90
C ALA A 90 -9.02 -17.33 -1.47
N THR A 91 -9.03 -18.66 -1.30
CA THR A 91 -8.40 -19.32 -0.15
C THR A 91 -6.90 -19.53 -0.45
N PRO A 92 -6.05 -19.79 0.56
CA PRO A 92 -4.64 -20.10 0.34
C PRO A 92 -4.40 -21.22 -0.69
N GLU A 93 -5.27 -22.24 -0.73
CA GLU A 93 -5.18 -23.35 -1.68
C GLU A 93 -5.56 -22.93 -3.11
N GLY A 94 -6.42 -21.92 -3.27
CA GLY A 94 -6.86 -21.39 -4.56
C GLY A 94 -5.83 -20.50 -5.26
N VAL A 95 -4.87 -19.96 -4.50
CA VAL A 95 -3.81 -19.05 -5.00
C VAL A 95 -2.98 -19.69 -6.11
N ASP A 96 -2.67 -20.98 -5.97
CA ASP A 96 -1.87 -21.76 -6.91
C ASP A 96 -2.44 -21.81 -8.32
N VAL A 97 -3.77 -21.75 -8.46
CA VAL A 97 -4.41 -21.73 -9.77
C VAL A 97 -4.19 -20.36 -10.43
N ILE A 98 -4.43 -19.28 -9.67
CA ILE A 98 -4.28 -17.91 -10.14
C ILE A 98 -2.82 -17.63 -10.51
N ALA A 99 -1.88 -18.03 -9.64
CA ALA A 99 -0.45 -17.82 -9.88
C ALA A 99 0.06 -18.52 -11.14
N ARG A 100 -0.38 -19.76 -11.41
CA ARG A 100 -0.03 -20.47 -12.65
C ARG A 100 -0.59 -19.81 -13.89
N GLU A 101 -1.81 -19.27 -13.82
CA GLU A 101 -2.36 -18.47 -14.93
C GLU A 101 -1.52 -17.22 -15.18
N GLN A 102 -1.06 -16.53 -14.12
CA GLN A 102 -0.16 -15.39 -14.26
C GLN A 102 1.21 -15.81 -14.84
N LEU A 103 1.77 -16.96 -14.43
CA LEU A 103 2.99 -17.49 -15.06
C LEU A 103 2.79 -17.74 -16.57
N ALA A 104 1.66 -18.32 -16.96
CA ALA A 104 1.37 -18.62 -18.36
C ALA A 104 1.23 -17.37 -19.23
N LEU A 105 0.95 -16.19 -18.64
CA LEU A 105 0.97 -14.90 -19.35
C LEU A 105 2.39 -14.40 -19.62
N LEU A 106 3.37 -14.75 -18.78
CA LEU A 106 4.78 -14.46 -19.06
C LEU A 106 5.32 -15.42 -20.12
N ASP A 107 5.21 -16.72 -19.84
CA ASP A 107 5.60 -17.80 -20.73
C ASP A 107 4.82 -19.07 -20.34
N PRO A 108 3.99 -19.64 -21.25
CA PRO A 108 3.26 -20.88 -20.99
C PRO A 108 4.13 -22.04 -20.50
N ALA A 109 5.41 -22.10 -20.89
CA ALA A 109 6.32 -23.16 -20.44
C ALA A 109 6.84 -22.94 -19.00
N LEU A 110 6.81 -21.72 -18.47
CA LEU A 110 7.20 -21.45 -17.08
C LEU A 110 6.25 -22.10 -16.07
N ALA A 111 4.95 -22.14 -16.39
CA ALA A 111 3.93 -22.71 -15.50
C ALA A 111 4.18 -24.19 -15.14
N GLU A 112 4.91 -24.92 -15.99
CA GLU A 112 5.29 -26.32 -15.76
C GLU A 112 6.65 -26.48 -15.07
N ARG A 113 7.50 -25.44 -15.10
CA ARG A 113 8.89 -25.47 -14.61
C ARG A 113 9.06 -24.82 -13.24
N VAL A 114 8.23 -23.84 -12.92
CA VAL A 114 8.30 -23.08 -11.66
C VAL A 114 7.67 -23.90 -10.53
N THR A 115 8.37 -23.96 -9.41
CA THR A 115 7.83 -24.40 -8.12
C THR A 115 7.80 -23.21 -7.17
N PRO A 116 6.75 -23.01 -6.36
CA PRO A 116 6.73 -21.93 -5.40
C PRO A 116 7.85 -22.12 -4.36
N ASP A 117 8.51 -21.03 -3.99
CA ASP A 117 9.47 -20.99 -2.90
C ASP A 117 8.75 -21.13 -1.56
N MET A 118 9.01 -22.24 -0.86
CA MET A 118 8.38 -22.59 0.42
C MET A 118 9.32 -22.46 1.61
N GLU A 119 10.47 -21.80 1.43
CA GLU A 119 11.44 -21.60 2.52
C GLU A 119 10.97 -20.55 3.54
N GLY A 120 10.04 -19.68 3.16
CA GLY A 120 9.41 -18.68 4.04
C GLY A 120 8.52 -19.28 5.13
N THR A 121 8.35 -18.53 6.22
CA THR A 121 7.47 -18.95 7.33
C THR A 121 6.54 -17.82 7.73
N LEU A 122 5.25 -18.03 7.51
CA LEU A 122 4.24 -17.11 7.98
C LEU A 122 3.99 -17.30 9.50
N PRO A 123 3.81 -16.22 10.28
CA PRO A 123 3.30 -16.33 11.64
C PRO A 123 1.94 -17.03 11.70
N ASP A 124 1.56 -17.48 12.90
CA ASP A 124 0.24 -18.08 13.08
C ASP A 124 -0.89 -17.03 13.02
N ASP A 125 -2.14 -17.50 12.94
CA ASP A 125 -3.31 -16.63 12.80
C ASP A 125 -3.46 -15.62 13.94
N ALA A 126 -3.05 -15.99 15.16
CA ALA A 126 -3.17 -15.11 16.32
C ALA A 126 -2.10 -14.01 16.27
N ASP A 127 -0.88 -14.36 15.88
CA ASP A 127 0.21 -13.41 15.68
C ASP A 127 -0.09 -12.44 14.53
N LEU A 128 -0.59 -12.94 13.40
CA LEU A 128 -1.03 -12.09 12.28
C LEU A 128 -2.19 -11.16 12.68
N ALA A 129 -3.17 -11.66 13.43
CA ALA A 129 -4.26 -10.83 13.92
C ALA A 129 -3.76 -9.72 14.87
N ALA A 130 -2.81 -10.05 15.75
CA ALA A 130 -2.17 -9.10 16.64
C ALA A 130 -1.34 -8.06 15.87
N GLU A 131 -0.68 -8.45 14.78
CA GLU A 131 0.07 -7.52 13.92
C GLU A 131 -0.84 -6.54 13.18
N VAL A 132 -1.98 -7.03 12.65
CA VAL A 132 -2.98 -6.21 11.95
C VAL A 132 -3.62 -5.20 12.90
N LEU A 133 -4.00 -5.65 14.11
CA LEU A 133 -4.77 -4.83 15.04
C LEU A 133 -3.91 -4.02 16.03
N GLY A 134 -2.69 -4.47 16.30
CA GLY A 134 -1.89 -3.99 17.43
C GLY A 134 -1.66 -2.48 17.44
N THR A 135 -1.33 -1.88 16.29
CA THR A 135 -1.18 -0.42 16.20
C THR A 135 -2.50 0.31 16.44
N LEU A 136 -3.63 -0.21 15.93
CA LEU A 136 -4.94 0.38 16.21
C LEU A 136 -5.31 0.26 17.70
N ASP A 137 -4.95 -0.84 18.36
CA ASP A 137 -5.20 -1.00 19.80
C ASP A 137 -4.44 0.01 20.67
N VAL A 138 -3.18 0.26 20.32
CA VAL A 138 -2.36 1.30 20.96
C VAL A 138 -3.01 2.67 20.78
N LEU A 139 -3.44 3.01 19.55
CA LEU A 139 -4.06 4.30 19.27
C LEU A 139 -5.46 4.45 19.87
N ARG A 140 -6.24 3.36 19.98
CA ARG A 140 -7.51 3.37 20.72
C ARG A 140 -7.29 3.66 22.20
N THR A 141 -6.24 3.09 22.79
CA THR A 141 -5.83 3.38 24.17
C THR A 141 -5.40 4.84 24.32
N ALA A 142 -4.65 5.37 23.35
CA ALA A 142 -4.28 6.79 23.30
C ALA A 142 -5.52 7.70 23.21
N TRP A 143 -6.46 7.36 22.33
CA TRP A 143 -7.70 8.11 22.17
C TRP A 143 -8.52 8.16 23.47
N ALA A 144 -8.66 7.05 24.19
CA ALA A 144 -9.34 7.02 25.48
C ALA A 144 -8.68 7.91 26.55
N GLY A 145 -7.38 8.21 26.41
CA GLY A 145 -6.60 9.05 27.33
C GLY A 145 -6.25 10.44 26.81
N VAL A 146 -6.79 10.86 25.66
CA VAL A 146 -6.34 12.05 24.92
C VAL A 146 -6.52 13.36 25.70
N ASP A 147 -7.67 13.53 26.36
CA ASP A 147 -7.99 14.73 27.16
C ASP A 147 -6.99 14.93 28.30
N ALA A 148 -6.61 13.85 28.97
CA ALA A 148 -5.63 13.88 30.06
C ALA A 148 -4.17 13.80 29.57
N ASN A 149 -3.96 13.65 28.26
CA ASN A 149 -2.67 13.31 27.63
C ASN A 149 -1.97 12.13 28.33
N THR A 150 -2.74 11.09 28.66
CA THR A 150 -2.24 9.95 29.45
C THR A 150 -1.15 9.21 28.68
N PRO A 151 0.04 8.95 29.27
CA PRO A 151 1.07 8.18 28.59
C PRO A 151 0.66 6.73 28.36
N VAL A 152 0.72 6.29 27.10
CA VAL A 152 0.43 4.92 26.63
C VAL A 152 1.73 4.14 26.55
N GLU A 153 1.69 2.89 26.99
CA GLU A 153 2.83 1.95 26.88
C GLU A 153 2.83 1.30 25.51
N LEU A 154 3.96 1.38 24.81
CA LEU A 154 4.18 0.74 23.52
C LEU A 154 4.65 -0.70 23.70
N PRO A 155 4.57 -1.56 22.67
CA PRO A 155 5.06 -2.95 22.76
C PRO A 155 6.52 -3.10 23.21
N GLY A 156 7.36 -2.08 22.99
CA GLY A 156 8.76 -2.05 23.45
C GLY A 156 8.97 -1.65 24.92
N GLY A 157 7.89 -1.31 25.65
CA GLY A 157 7.93 -0.83 27.04
C GLY A 157 8.12 0.68 27.20
N ASP A 158 8.39 1.40 26.09
CA ASP A 158 8.43 2.86 26.09
C ASP A 158 7.04 3.44 26.36
N ARG A 159 7.01 4.63 26.97
CA ARG A 159 5.75 5.34 27.27
C ARG A 159 5.73 6.68 26.54
N VAL A 160 4.71 6.88 25.70
CA VAL A 160 4.55 8.07 24.88
C VAL A 160 3.24 8.77 25.23
N PRO A 161 3.20 10.11 25.34
CA PRO A 161 1.96 10.85 25.54
C PRO A 161 0.90 10.53 24.48
N ALA A 162 -0.36 10.34 24.90
CA ALA A 162 -1.46 10.00 24.00
C ALA A 162 -1.60 10.95 22.80
N ARG A 163 -1.46 12.27 23.02
CA ARG A 163 -1.60 13.26 21.95
C ARG A 163 -0.48 13.14 20.92
N GLU A 164 0.75 12.93 21.37
CA GLU A 164 1.91 12.76 20.50
C GLU A 164 1.73 11.56 19.56
N LEU A 165 1.30 10.42 20.11
CA LEU A 165 0.96 9.22 19.33
C LEU A 165 -0.13 9.48 18.29
N LEU A 166 -1.26 10.07 18.71
CA LEU A 166 -2.38 10.35 17.80
C LEU A 166 -2.02 11.35 16.70
N GLN A 167 -1.23 12.38 17.04
CA GLN A 167 -0.82 13.39 16.08
C GLN A 167 0.06 12.81 14.97
N ARG A 168 0.92 11.85 15.30
CA ARG A 168 1.89 11.27 14.37
C ARG A 168 1.34 10.06 13.62
N ASP A 169 0.77 9.11 14.34
CA ASP A 169 0.62 7.75 13.82
C ASP A 169 -0.78 7.44 13.29
N LEU A 170 -1.78 8.27 13.64
CA LEU A 170 -3.18 8.01 13.31
C LEU A 170 -3.44 7.80 11.79
N PRO A 171 -3.06 8.71 10.88
CA PRO A 171 -3.34 8.50 9.46
C PRO A 171 -2.61 7.27 8.92
N PHE A 172 -1.36 7.04 9.37
CA PHE A 172 -0.56 5.89 8.95
C PHE A 172 -1.14 4.57 9.40
N ALA A 173 -1.57 4.46 10.67
CA ALA A 173 -2.18 3.25 11.21
C ALA A 173 -3.50 2.90 10.52
N VAL A 174 -4.34 3.92 10.24
CA VAL A 174 -5.61 3.73 9.52
C VAL A 174 -5.37 3.25 8.09
N LEU A 175 -4.43 3.87 7.37
CA LEU A 175 -4.07 3.41 6.03
C LEU A 175 -3.48 2.00 6.05
N ARG A 176 -2.54 1.72 6.96
CA ARG A 176 -1.90 0.40 7.08
C ARG A 176 -2.94 -0.70 7.32
N PHE A 177 -3.95 -0.44 8.16
CA PHE A 177 -5.05 -1.36 8.36
C PHE A 177 -5.86 -1.58 7.06
N ALA A 178 -6.27 -0.51 6.38
CA ALA A 178 -6.98 -0.64 5.10
C ALA A 178 -6.16 -1.39 4.05
N ALA A 179 -4.85 -1.13 3.99
CA ALA A 179 -3.88 -1.77 3.11
C ALA A 179 -3.65 -3.26 3.38
N SER A 180 -4.03 -3.76 4.58
CA SER A 180 -4.02 -5.20 4.90
C SER A 180 -5.17 -5.97 4.25
N LEU A 181 -6.24 -5.26 3.87
CA LEU A 181 -7.44 -5.81 3.23
C LEU A 181 -7.46 -5.53 1.72
N ARG A 182 -6.95 -4.36 1.32
CA ARG A 182 -6.84 -3.93 -0.08
C ARG A 182 -5.41 -3.44 -0.33
N PRO A 183 -4.48 -4.32 -0.74
CA PRO A 183 -3.09 -3.93 -0.85
C PRO A 183 -2.84 -3.02 -2.06
N GLY A 184 -1.90 -2.07 -1.90
CA GLY A 184 -1.43 -1.15 -2.92
C GLY A 184 -0.17 -1.59 -3.66
N TRP A 185 0.37 -0.69 -4.47
CA TRP A 185 1.57 -0.91 -5.27
C TRP A 185 2.78 -0.32 -4.56
N MET A 186 3.82 -1.12 -4.35
CA MET A 186 5.06 -0.69 -3.69
C MET A 186 6.06 -0.15 -4.69
N ASP A 187 6.78 0.88 -4.28
CA ASP A 187 7.88 1.47 -5.02
C ASP A 187 9.00 1.91 -4.09
N ARG A 188 10.09 2.44 -4.64
CA ARG A 188 11.27 2.82 -3.85
C ARG A 188 11.92 4.09 -4.37
N GLY A 189 12.67 4.75 -3.50
CA GLY A 189 13.49 5.90 -3.87
C GLY A 189 12.81 7.23 -3.62
N TYR A 190 12.94 8.15 -4.57
CA TYR A 190 12.31 9.47 -4.53
C TYR A 190 11.04 9.53 -5.38
N VAL A 191 10.41 8.37 -5.56
CA VAL A 191 9.34 8.18 -6.53
C VAL A 191 8.01 8.08 -5.80
N TRP A 192 7.27 9.19 -5.77
CA TRP A 192 5.89 9.23 -5.31
C TRP A 192 5.06 10.25 -6.10
N PRO A 193 3.73 10.04 -6.21
CA PRO A 193 2.86 10.78 -7.12
C PRO A 193 2.95 12.30 -7.06
N THR A 194 2.91 12.88 -5.86
CA THR A 194 2.96 14.34 -5.72
C THR A 194 4.28 14.91 -6.19
N ASN A 195 5.42 14.29 -5.84
CA ASN A 195 6.74 14.72 -6.32
C ASN A 195 6.86 14.59 -7.84
N LEU A 196 6.44 13.45 -8.40
CA LEU A 196 6.50 13.22 -9.84
C LEU A 196 5.69 14.25 -10.64
N LEU A 197 4.47 14.57 -10.19
CA LEU A 197 3.63 15.55 -10.88
C LEU A 197 4.19 16.97 -10.76
N ILE A 198 4.80 17.32 -9.62
CA ILE A 198 5.50 18.61 -9.44
C ILE A 198 6.70 18.70 -10.38
N GLU A 199 7.54 17.67 -10.45
CA GLU A 199 8.73 17.64 -11.30
C GLU A 199 8.39 17.64 -12.80
N ALA A 200 7.21 17.13 -13.18
CA ALA A 200 6.70 17.19 -14.55
C ALA A 200 5.98 18.53 -14.88
N ASP A 201 6.11 19.54 -14.02
CA ASP A 201 5.47 20.86 -14.16
C ASP A 201 3.94 20.79 -14.36
N VAL A 202 3.29 19.78 -13.78
CA VAL A 202 1.84 19.65 -13.84
C VAL A 202 1.22 20.76 -12.97
N PRO A 203 0.26 21.56 -13.48
CA PRO A 203 -0.31 22.65 -12.70
C PRO A 203 -0.94 22.16 -11.39
N GLU A 204 -0.69 22.88 -10.28
CA GLU A 204 -1.22 22.53 -8.95
C GLU A 204 -2.76 22.35 -8.94
N ALA A 205 -3.49 23.13 -9.76
CA ALA A 205 -4.93 22.99 -9.91
C ALA A 205 -5.39 21.63 -10.46
N VAL A 206 -4.49 20.90 -11.11
CA VAL A 206 -4.67 19.54 -11.63
C VAL A 206 -4.16 18.50 -10.63
N ILE A 207 -3.11 18.83 -9.87
CA ILE A 207 -2.57 18.03 -8.77
C ILE A 207 -3.58 18.09 -7.60
N ALA A 208 -4.65 17.30 -7.69
CA ALA A 208 -5.76 17.30 -6.75
C ALA A 208 -5.44 16.67 -5.37
N PHE A 209 -4.16 16.56 -5.02
CA PHE A 209 -3.69 16.00 -3.77
C PHE A 209 -3.87 17.00 -2.63
N ALA A 210 -4.47 16.54 -1.55
CA ALA A 210 -4.67 17.29 -0.32
C ALA A 210 -4.03 16.57 0.86
N SER A 211 -3.98 17.22 2.02
CA SER A 211 -3.69 16.58 3.29
C SER A 211 -4.62 15.37 3.52
N PRO A 212 -4.12 14.24 4.07
CA PRO A 212 -4.90 13.02 4.31
C PRO A 212 -5.86 13.14 5.51
N THR A 213 -6.54 14.27 5.66
CA THR A 213 -7.46 14.55 6.78
C THR A 213 -8.65 13.60 6.82
N ARG A 214 -8.97 12.94 5.71
CA ARG A 214 -9.99 11.90 5.65
C ARG A 214 -9.64 10.68 6.51
N LEU A 215 -8.35 10.37 6.67
CA LEU A 215 -7.86 9.21 7.42
C LEU A 215 -7.87 9.42 8.94
N VAL A 216 -8.20 10.62 9.42
CA VAL A 216 -8.20 10.96 10.85
C VAL A 216 -9.61 11.27 11.39
N GLY A 217 -10.60 11.42 10.51
CA GLY A 217 -12.01 11.57 10.88
C GLY A 217 -12.28 12.63 11.93
N ALA A 218 -13.06 12.28 12.96
CA ALA A 218 -13.44 13.23 14.01
C ALA A 218 -12.26 13.68 14.89
N ALA A 219 -11.12 12.96 14.90
CA ALA A 219 -9.94 13.38 15.64
C ALA A 219 -9.38 14.72 15.14
N ALA A 220 -9.62 15.08 13.87
CA ALA A 220 -9.25 16.39 13.33
C ALA A 220 -9.96 17.58 14.01
N ASN A 221 -11.08 17.32 14.70
CA ASN A 221 -11.82 18.35 15.42
C ASN A 221 -11.41 18.46 16.90
N HIS A 222 -10.48 17.62 17.37
CA HIS A 222 -10.02 17.68 18.75
C HIS A 222 -9.14 18.93 18.95
N PRO A 223 -9.47 19.83 19.90
CA PRO A 223 -8.86 21.16 19.99
C PRO A 223 -7.37 21.16 20.34
N GLU A 224 -6.85 20.06 20.90
CA GLU A 224 -5.46 19.93 21.32
C GLU A 224 -4.64 18.97 20.44
N LEU A 225 -5.20 18.49 19.31
CA LEU A 225 -4.46 17.66 18.35
C LEU A 225 -4.06 18.48 17.13
N GLU A 226 -2.76 18.64 16.91
CA GLU A 226 -2.20 19.13 15.64
C GLU A 226 -1.74 17.92 14.83
N LEU A 227 -2.65 17.35 14.05
CA LEU A 227 -2.40 16.11 13.33
C LEU A 227 -1.37 16.31 12.21
N PHE A 228 -0.40 15.41 12.13
CA PHE A 228 0.60 15.36 11.09
C PHE A 228 -0.01 14.76 9.82
N ALA A 229 -0.48 15.65 8.94
CA ALA A 229 -1.12 15.29 7.68
C ALA A 229 -0.64 16.22 6.55
N PRO A 230 0.67 16.24 6.22
CA PRO A 230 1.16 17.02 5.10
C PRO A 230 0.55 16.51 3.77
N PRO A 231 0.42 17.38 2.75
CA PRO A 231 -0.19 17.00 1.46
C PRO A 231 0.78 16.23 0.54
N THR A 232 1.94 15.81 1.04
CA THR A 232 2.97 15.06 0.31
C THR A 232 3.84 14.28 1.30
N ILE A 233 4.57 13.27 0.81
CA ILE A 233 5.59 12.55 1.58
C ILE A 233 6.77 13.47 1.93
N THR A 234 7.14 13.51 3.21
CA THR A 234 8.28 14.27 3.75
C THR A 234 9.21 13.46 4.65
N GLU A 235 8.78 12.29 5.14
CA GLU A 235 9.52 11.41 6.04
C GLU A 235 9.09 9.94 5.89
N ASN A 236 9.74 9.03 6.61
CA ASN A 236 9.35 7.62 6.69
C ASN A 236 8.15 7.41 7.61
N TYR A 237 7.42 6.31 7.43
CA TYR A 237 6.26 5.91 8.25
C TYR A 237 5.13 6.96 8.26
N MET A 238 4.77 7.49 7.09
CA MET A 238 3.71 8.50 6.97
C MET A 238 2.80 8.26 5.78
N VAL A 239 1.64 8.93 5.81
CA VAL A 239 0.78 9.12 4.64
C VAL A 239 1.02 10.52 4.10
N GLY A 240 1.27 10.62 2.79
CA GLY A 240 1.41 11.88 2.08
C GLY A 240 0.09 12.32 1.47
N GLY A 241 0.15 12.78 0.22
CA GLY A 241 -1.01 13.31 -0.48
C GLY A 241 -2.17 12.31 -0.59
N TYR A 242 -3.38 12.85 -0.46
CA TYR A 242 -4.66 12.13 -0.58
C TYR A 242 -5.53 12.74 -1.68
N VAL A 243 -6.22 11.89 -2.44
CA VAL A 243 -7.14 12.27 -3.52
C VAL A 243 -8.49 11.63 -3.25
N ASP A 244 -9.53 12.46 -3.10
CA ASP A 244 -10.91 11.98 -2.97
C ASP A 244 -11.32 11.14 -4.20
N ALA A 245 -12.17 10.13 -4.01
CA ALA A 245 -12.63 9.24 -5.07
C ALA A 245 -13.15 9.98 -6.31
N ALA A 246 -13.92 11.07 -6.11
CA ALA A 246 -14.47 11.89 -7.19
C ALA A 246 -13.41 12.61 -8.03
N ARG A 247 -12.18 12.75 -7.52
CA ARG A 247 -11.06 13.46 -8.17
C ARG A 247 -10.02 12.52 -8.77
N VAL A 248 -10.04 11.23 -8.42
CA VAL A 248 -9.15 10.20 -8.98
C VAL A 248 -9.14 10.19 -10.51
N PRO A 249 -10.29 10.26 -11.24
CA PRO A 249 -10.28 10.29 -12.70
C PRO A 249 -9.47 11.46 -13.28
N GLY A 250 -9.54 12.63 -12.64
CA GLY A 250 -8.79 13.82 -13.06
C GLY A 250 -7.28 13.66 -12.88
N VAL A 251 -6.85 13.11 -11.74
CA VAL A 251 -5.43 12.81 -11.49
C VAL A 251 -4.92 11.74 -12.46
N ARG A 252 -5.69 10.68 -12.70
CA ARG A 252 -5.33 9.66 -13.69
C ARG A 252 -5.18 10.26 -15.08
N GLN A 253 -6.12 11.10 -15.52
CA GLN A 253 -6.03 11.78 -16.81
C GLN A 253 -4.78 12.66 -16.91
N ALA A 254 -4.39 13.34 -15.83
CA ALA A 254 -3.17 14.13 -15.78
C ALA A 254 -1.92 13.25 -15.94
N VAL A 255 -1.85 12.13 -15.21
CA VAL A 255 -0.74 11.17 -15.33
C VAL A 255 -0.64 10.63 -16.76
N GLU A 256 -1.76 10.30 -17.41
CA GLU A 256 -1.74 9.84 -18.82
C GLU A 256 -1.31 10.96 -19.79
N THR A 257 -1.78 12.20 -19.56
CA THR A 257 -1.45 13.35 -20.41
C THR A 257 0.04 13.69 -20.35
N HIS A 258 0.63 13.59 -19.15
CA HIS A 258 2.03 13.92 -18.88
C HIS A 258 2.95 12.68 -18.87
N ARG A 259 2.45 11.53 -19.34
CA ARG A 259 3.14 10.24 -19.22
C ARG A 259 4.56 10.27 -19.78
N GLU A 260 4.75 10.79 -20.99
CA GLU A 260 6.07 10.83 -21.63
C GLU A 260 7.08 11.67 -20.83
N THR A 261 6.62 12.79 -20.25
CA THR A 261 7.44 13.64 -19.37
C THR A 261 7.78 12.91 -18.08
N LEU A 262 6.78 12.34 -17.40
CA LEU A 262 6.96 11.60 -16.14
C LEU A 262 7.92 10.42 -16.31
N GLU A 263 7.84 9.71 -17.43
CA GLU A 263 8.77 8.60 -17.76
C GLU A 263 10.20 9.08 -18.06
N ALA A 264 10.42 10.39 -18.27
CA ALA A 264 11.70 11.01 -18.63
C ALA A 264 12.33 11.88 -17.52
N THR A 265 11.57 12.27 -16.48
CA THR A 265 11.95 13.25 -15.43
C THR A 265 13.27 12.97 -14.68
N TYR A 266 13.83 11.75 -14.74
CA TYR A 266 15.06 11.38 -14.00
C TYR A 266 16.28 11.13 -14.89
N ASP A 267 16.29 11.60 -16.14
CA ASP A 267 17.42 11.41 -17.09
C ASP A 267 18.55 12.44 -16.96
N ASP A 268 18.45 13.40 -16.03
CA ASP A 268 19.26 14.64 -16.11
C ASP A 268 20.76 14.52 -15.73
N ASP A 269 21.24 13.33 -15.31
CA ASP A 269 22.65 13.15 -14.89
C ASP A 269 23.42 12.03 -15.60
N GLY A 270 22.90 11.45 -16.69
CA GLY A 270 23.68 10.54 -17.55
C GLY A 270 24.19 9.26 -16.87
N ALA A 271 23.59 8.84 -15.76
CA ALA A 271 23.78 7.53 -15.16
C ALA A 271 22.46 6.76 -15.27
N GLU A 272 22.45 5.63 -15.98
CA GLU A 272 21.29 4.73 -16.04
C GLU A 272 20.76 4.39 -14.63
N PRO A 273 19.43 4.13 -14.45
CA PRO A 273 18.49 3.71 -15.50
C PRO A 273 17.19 4.52 -15.60
N VAL A 274 16.70 4.68 -16.84
CA VAL A 274 15.34 5.15 -17.22
C VAL A 274 14.26 4.10 -16.89
N ILE A 275 14.65 2.83 -16.71
CA ILE A 275 13.76 1.67 -16.55
C ILE A 275 12.96 1.69 -15.22
N PRO A 276 13.56 1.99 -14.05
CA PRO A 276 12.84 2.17 -12.80
C PRO A 276 11.69 3.17 -12.94
N MET A 277 11.92 4.33 -13.57
CA MET A 277 10.89 5.37 -13.66
C MET A 277 9.68 4.94 -14.50
N ARG A 278 9.90 4.30 -15.65
CA ARG A 278 8.79 3.72 -16.45
C ARG A 278 7.98 2.71 -15.65
N THR A 279 8.67 1.91 -14.83
CA THR A 279 8.03 0.92 -13.98
C THR A 279 7.22 1.60 -12.87
N SER A 280 7.76 2.64 -12.24
CA SER A 280 7.07 3.46 -11.24
C SER A 280 5.83 4.15 -11.80
N VAL A 281 5.95 4.83 -12.95
CA VAL A 281 4.81 5.45 -13.64
C VAL A 281 3.76 4.40 -14.00
N LYS A 282 4.18 3.20 -14.43
CA LYS A 282 3.26 2.09 -14.66
C LYS A 282 2.51 1.69 -13.39
N LYS A 283 3.19 1.49 -12.25
CA LYS A 283 2.56 1.16 -10.96
C LYS A 283 1.55 2.24 -10.52
N LEU A 284 1.91 3.51 -10.65
CA LEU A 284 1.02 4.64 -10.35
C LEU A 284 -0.25 4.60 -11.21
N ARG A 285 -0.09 4.39 -12.53
CA ARG A 285 -1.22 4.28 -13.48
C ARG A 285 -2.14 3.12 -13.14
N GLU A 286 -1.57 1.97 -12.80
CA GLU A 286 -2.32 0.78 -12.40
C GLU A 286 -3.12 1.03 -11.11
N ALA A 287 -2.50 1.63 -10.10
CA ALA A 287 -3.15 1.96 -8.84
C ALA A 287 -4.29 2.98 -9.02
N LEU A 288 -4.08 4.04 -9.81
CA LEU A 288 -5.13 5.02 -10.11
C LEU A 288 -6.28 4.41 -10.93
N ALA A 289 -5.96 3.49 -11.86
CA ALA A 289 -6.98 2.79 -12.62
C ALA A 289 -7.84 1.89 -11.73
N ASP A 290 -7.24 1.16 -10.79
CA ASP A 290 -7.97 0.34 -9.82
C ASP A 290 -8.86 1.18 -8.91
N ALA A 291 -8.33 2.31 -8.42
CA ALA A 291 -9.09 3.26 -7.60
C ALA A 291 -10.29 3.84 -8.36
N GLU A 292 -10.10 4.30 -9.60
CA GLU A 292 -11.18 4.85 -10.44
C GLU A 292 -12.26 3.80 -10.73
N GLU A 293 -11.87 2.58 -11.12
CA GLU A 293 -12.81 1.50 -11.46
C GLU A 293 -13.76 1.17 -10.29
N ARG A 294 -13.31 1.39 -9.05
CA ARG A 294 -14.03 1.05 -7.81
C ARG A 294 -14.66 2.24 -7.13
N GLY A 295 -14.46 3.45 -7.64
CA GLY A 295 -14.86 4.67 -6.96
C GLY A 295 -14.21 4.81 -5.58
N MET A 296 -12.96 4.36 -5.45
CA MET A 296 -12.14 4.48 -4.25
C MET A 296 -11.34 5.78 -4.29
N ALA A 297 -10.96 6.26 -3.11
CA ALA A 297 -9.97 7.32 -3.00
C ALA A 297 -8.56 6.80 -3.32
N PHE A 298 -7.56 7.68 -3.30
CA PHE A 298 -6.17 7.33 -3.54
C PHE A 298 -5.23 8.05 -2.57
N CYS A 299 -4.16 7.40 -2.12
CA CYS A 299 -3.09 8.07 -1.40
C CYS A 299 -1.71 7.48 -1.65
N GLU A 300 -0.70 8.30 -1.38
CA GLU A 300 0.70 7.90 -1.32
C GLU A 300 1.15 7.72 0.15
N ALA A 301 2.05 6.78 0.40
CA ALA A 301 2.58 6.55 1.75
C ALA A 301 3.99 5.95 1.72
N THR A 302 4.70 6.05 2.85
CA THR A 302 6.03 5.44 3.05
C THR A 302 5.96 4.31 4.08
N GLU A 303 6.72 3.23 3.85
CA GLU A 303 6.90 2.13 4.82
C GLU A 303 5.61 1.37 5.20
N VAL A 304 4.54 1.46 4.41
CA VAL A 304 3.35 0.59 4.58
C VAL A 304 3.70 -0.87 4.26
N TYR A 305 4.60 -1.07 3.30
CA TYR A 305 5.19 -2.36 2.97
C TYR A 305 6.70 -2.27 3.15
N SER A 306 7.28 -3.27 3.81
CA SER A 306 8.73 -3.44 3.84
C SER A 306 9.09 -4.79 3.23
N GLY A 307 9.75 -4.78 2.08
CA GLY A 307 10.25 -6.01 1.48
C GLY A 307 11.37 -6.68 2.27
N PHE A 308 12.02 -5.94 3.17
CA PHE A 308 13.07 -6.45 4.06
C PHE A 308 12.54 -7.10 5.33
N ALA A 309 11.26 -6.88 5.70
CA ALA A 309 10.69 -7.46 6.91
C ALA A 309 10.50 -8.99 6.84
N GLY A 310 10.82 -9.62 5.71
CA GLY A 310 10.68 -11.07 5.54
C GLY A 310 9.22 -11.53 5.45
N VAL A 311 8.23 -10.72 5.81
CA VAL A 311 6.78 -11.05 5.75
C VAL A 311 6.21 -11.09 4.33
N MET A 312 7.04 -10.84 3.31
CA MET A 312 6.71 -11.24 1.94
C MET A 312 6.97 -12.74 1.69
N ASN A 313 7.64 -13.41 2.65
CA ASN A 313 7.89 -14.84 2.89
C ASN A 313 7.79 -15.15 4.41
#